data_AF-A0A1Q9H1K0-F1
#
_entry.id   AF-A0A1Q9H1K0-F1
#
_cell.length_a   1.000
_cell.length_b   1.000
_cell.length_c   1.000
_cell.angle_alpha   90.00
_cell.angle_beta   90.00
_cell.angle_gamma   90.00
#
_symmetry.space_group_name_H-M   'P 1'
#
loop_
_entity.id
_entity.type
_entity.pdbx_description
1 polymer ?
#
loop_
_entity_poly.entity_id
_entity_poly.type
_entity_poly.pdbx_seq_one_letter_code
_entity_poly.pdbx_strand_id
1 'polypeptide(L)' 'MAMEYISLKYVKDERAVTAVEYAIIAVALSALILAVFGGSDSVLRGAIDSAMTNIKANMTSANTSQ' A
#
# COMPACT_ATOMS: atom_id res chain seq x y z
N MET A 1 -20.76 -34.46 23.65
CA MET A 1 -19.49 -35.11 23.28
C MET A 1 -19.04 -34.75 21.86
N ALA A 2 -19.76 -35.09 20.79
CA ALA A 2 -19.30 -34.78 19.41
C ALA A 2 -19.29 -33.28 19.06
N MET A 3 -20.33 -32.54 19.46
CA MET A 3 -20.46 -31.11 19.14
C MET A 3 -19.41 -30.24 19.86
N GLU A 4 -19.05 -30.62 21.08
CA GLU A 4 -18.06 -29.91 21.89
C GLU A 4 -16.64 -30.12 21.35
N TYR A 5 -16.32 -31.34 20.91
CA TYR A 5 -15.04 -31.67 20.26
C TYR A 5 -14.83 -30.90 18.96
N ILE A 6 -15.88 -30.73 18.16
CA ILE A 6 -15.83 -29.97 16.91
C ILE A 6 -15.52 -28.49 17.21
N SER A 7 -16.18 -27.89 18.21
CA SER A 7 -15.94 -26.49 18.59
C SER A 7 -14.50 -26.22 19.07
N LEU A 8 -13.95 -27.11 19.92
CA LEU A 8 -12.58 -27.00 20.42
C LEU A 8 -11.54 -27.14 19.31
N LYS A 9 -11.87 -27.91 18.26
CA LYS A 9 -10.99 -28.12 17.11
C LYS A 9 -10.90 -26.89 16.22
N TYR A 10 -11.99 -26.17 16.00
CA TYR A 10 -12.00 -24.93 15.21
C TYR A 10 -11.36 -23.75 15.93
N VAL A 11 -11.59 -23.62 17.25
CA VAL A 11 -10.99 -22.53 18.04
C VAL A 11 -9.46 -22.66 18.14
N LYS A 12 -8.94 -23.89 18.09
CA LYS A 12 -7.49 -24.17 18.02
C LYS A 12 -6.97 -24.39 16.61
N ASP A 13 -7.79 -24.18 15.58
CA ASP A 13 -7.34 -24.30 14.20
C ASP A 13 -6.60 -23.02 13.80
N GLU A 14 -5.28 -23.04 13.98
CA GLU A 14 -4.38 -21.93 13.65
C GLU A 14 -4.58 -21.46 12.20
N ARG A 15 -4.94 -22.37 11.28
CA ARG A 15 -5.16 -22.01 9.87
C ARG A 15 -6.36 -21.08 9.69
N ALA A 16 -7.40 -21.22 10.50
CA ALA A 16 -8.58 -20.35 10.43
C ALA A 16 -8.28 -18.95 10.99
N VAL A 17 -7.48 -18.86 12.06
CA VAL A 17 -7.04 -17.58 12.64
C VAL A 17 -6.07 -16.86 11.70
N THR A 18 -5.10 -17.58 11.14
CA THR A 18 -4.14 -17.05 10.16
C THR A 18 -4.84 -16.49 8.90
N ALA A 19 -5.95 -17.09 8.46
CA ALA A 19 -6.71 -16.59 7.32
C ALA A 19 -7.36 -15.22 7.61
N VAL A 20 -7.88 -15.02 8.83
CA VAL A 20 -8.46 -13.74 9.27
C VAL A 20 -7.38 -12.66 9.38
N GLU A 21 -6.19 -13.02 9.86
CA GLU A 21 -5.05 -12.09 9.94
C GLU A 21 -4.59 -11.65 8.55
N TYR A 22 -4.40 -12.57 7.61
CA TYR A 22 -4.04 -12.22 6.24
C TYR A 22 -5.11 -11.37 5.55
N ALA A 23 -6.40 -11.60 5.85
CA ALA A 23 -7.48 -10.77 5.33
C ALA A 23 -7.37 -9.32 5.83
N ILE A 24 -7.06 -9.11 7.11
CA ILE A 24 -6.88 -7.77 7.68
C ILE A 24 -5.61 -7.11 7.13
N ILE A 25 -4.50 -7.86 7.01
CA ILE A 25 -3.25 -7.36 6.41
C ILE A 25 -3.49 -6.92 4.96
N ALA A 26 -4.28 -7.67 4.18
CA ALA A 26 -4.63 -7.30 2.80
C ALA A 26 -5.42 -5.99 2.73
N VAL A 27 -6.34 -5.75 3.68
CA VAL A 27 -7.06 -4.47 3.77
C VAL A 27 -6.09 -3.31 4.06
N ALA A 28 -5.18 -3.48 5.01
CA ALA A 28 -4.19 -2.46 5.33
C ALA A 28 -3.24 -2.18 4.15
N LEU A 29 -2.79 -3.23 3.46
CA LEU A 29 -1.93 -3.10 2.28
C LEU A 29 -2.66 -2.40 1.13
N SER A 30 -3.96 -2.65 0.95
CA SER A 30 -4.76 -1.99 -0.09
C SER A 30 -4.84 -0.48 0.14
N ALA A 31 -5.01 -0.05 1.40
CA ALA A 31 -4.98 1.37 1.75
C ALA A 31 -3.60 2.00 1.51
N LEU A 32 -2.50 1.28 1.82
CA LEU A 32 -1.14 1.74 1.56
C LEU A 32 -0.89 1.93 0.06
N ILE A 33 -1.26 0.94 -0.75
CA ILE A 33 -1.11 1.00 -2.22
C ILE A 33 -1.92 2.18 -2.77
N LEU A 34 -3.15 2.37 -2.30
CA LEU A 34 -3.97 3.51 -2.68
C LEU A 34 -3.33 4.85 -2.29
N ALA A 35 -2.70 4.97 -1.13
CA ALA A 35 -2.01 6.20 -0.73
C ALA A 35 -0.78 6.50 -1.60
N VAL A 36 -0.02 5.47 -1.99
CA VAL A 36 1.20 5.64 -2.79
C VAL A 36 0.87 5.91 -4.26
N PHE A 37 -0.15 5.24 -4.80
CA PHE A 37 -0.42 5.20 -6.24
C PHE A 37 -1.79 5.79 -6.65
N GLY A 38 -2.72 5.96 -5.72
CA GLY A 38 -4.10 6.32 -5.99
C GLY A 38 -4.36 7.82 -6.11
N GLY A 39 -5.13 8.18 -7.13
CA GLY A 39 -5.57 9.56 -7.35
C GLY A 39 -4.51 10.47 -7.96
N SER A 40 -4.92 11.71 -8.25
CA SER A 40 -4.05 12.74 -8.80
C SER A 40 -3.00 13.23 -7.78
N ASP A 41 -3.28 13.13 -6.49
CA ASP A 41 -2.40 13.62 -5.42
C ASP A 41 -1.57 12.50 -4.76
N SER A 42 -1.36 11.40 -5.48
CA SER A 42 -0.58 10.28 -4.95
C SER A 42 0.87 10.69 -4.68
N VAL A 43 1.42 10.17 -3.59
CA VAL A 43 2.76 10.57 -3.10
C VAL A 43 3.83 10.34 -4.17
N LEU A 44 3.78 9.19 -4.85
CA LEU A 44 4.75 8.86 -5.88
C LEU A 44 4.64 9.79 -7.10
N ARG A 45 3.41 10.06 -7.56
CA ARG A 45 3.18 10.97 -8.69
C ARG A 45 3.69 12.37 -8.38
N GLY A 46 3.36 12.91 -7.21
CA GLY A 46 3.84 14.22 -6.77
C GLY A 46 5.36 14.31 -6.71
N ALA A 47 6.03 13.27 -6.21
CA ALA A 47 7.49 13.21 -6.18
C ALA A 47 8.10 13.20 -7.58
N ILE A 48 7.54 12.42 -8.51
CA ILE A 48 8.00 12.37 -9.90
C ILE A 48 7.77 13.71 -10.60
N ASP A 49 6.57 14.29 -10.47
CA ASP A 49 6.23 15.59 -11.09
C ASP A 49 7.16 16.70 -10.56
N SER A 50 7.46 16.70 -9.26
CA SER A 50 8.37 17.67 -8.66
C SER A 50 9.80 17.48 -9.16
N ALA A 51 10.29 16.24 -9.26
CA ALA A 51 11.60 15.95 -9.82
C ALA A 51 11.72 16.41 -11.29
N MET A 52 10.70 16.10 -12.11
CA MET A 52 10.66 16.52 -13.51
C MET A 52 10.58 18.05 -13.67
N THR A 53 9.85 18.72 -12.77
CA THR A 53 9.79 20.19 -12.73
C THR A 53 11.16 20.79 -12.43
N ASN A 54 11.88 20.24 -11.45
CA ASN A 54 13.22 20.69 -11.10
C ASN A 54 14.23 20.48 -12.25
N ILE A 55 14.16 19.34 -12.93
CA ILE A 55 14.98 19.08 -14.12
C ILE A 55 14.70 20.12 -15.19
N LYS A 56 13.41 20.37 -15.50
CA LYS A 56 13.01 21.37 -16.48
C LYS A 56 13.53 22.76 -16.12
N ALA A 57 13.38 23.18 -14.86
CA ALA A 57 13.87 24.47 -14.38
C ALA A 57 15.38 24.61 -14.55
N ASN A 58 16.15 23.57 -14.18
CA ASN A 58 17.61 23.58 -14.35
C ASN A 58 18.02 23.66 -15.82
N MET A 59 17.34 22.95 -16.71
CA MET A 59 17.59 23.02 -18.16
C MET A 59 17.28 24.42 -18.72
N THR A 60 16.16 25.02 -18.33
CA THR A 60 15.81 26.38 -18.76
C THR A 60 16.84 27.39 -18.27
N SER A 61 17.24 27.32 -17.00
CA SER A 61 18.27 28.21 -16.43
C SER A 61 19.61 28.07 -17.15
N ALA A 62 20.03 26.85 -17.48
CA ALA A 62 21.25 26.62 -18.26
C ALA A 62 21.15 27.19 -19.68
N ASN A 63 19.98 27.11 -20.31
CA ASN A 63 19.75 27.66 -21.64
C ASN A 63 19.73 29.20 -21.67
N THR A 64 19.27 29.85 -20.59
CA THR A 64 19.23 31.32 -20.47
C THR A 64 20.51 31.94 -19.90
N SER A 65 21.44 31.12 -19.39
CA SER A 65 22.73 31.59 -18.85
C SER A 65 23.87 31.56 -19.88
N GLN A 66 23.54 31.37 -21.17
CA GLN A 66 24.42 31.59 -22.32
C GLN A 66 24.19 32.98 -22.89
#